data_AF-A0A9P9BRI2-F1
#
_entry.id   AF-A0A9P9BRI2-F1
#
_cell.length_a   1.000
_cell.length_b   1.000
_cell.length_c   1.000
_cell.angle_alpha   90.00
_cell.angle_beta   90.00
_cell.angle_gamma   90.00
#
_symmetry.space_group_name_H-M   'P 1'
#
loop_
_entity.id
_entity.type
_entity.pdbx_description
1 polymer ?
#
loop_
_entity_poly.entity_id
_entity_poly.type
_entity_poly.pdbx_seq_one_letter_code
_entity_poly.pdbx_strand_id
1 'polypeptide(L)'
;MPPPSISTAAALPAPNPQLRAQVVAIYKQLLYLGREYPQGGLDYVRPRLHRAFMANAHLRDDEAIRQGIARAEFVRKEIEALYYLKRYRTLRKRYGEQSQ
;
A
#
# COMPACT_ATOMS: atom_id res chain seq x y z
N MET A 1 -1.62 55.87 -4.89
CA MET A 1 -2.12 54.78 -4.03
C MET A 1 -2.32 53.56 -4.92
N PRO A 2 -1.39 52.58 -4.93
CA PRO A 2 -1.57 51.36 -5.72
C PRO A 2 -2.60 50.43 -5.03
N PRO A 3 -3.42 49.68 -5.80
CA PRO A 3 -4.38 48.73 -5.23
C PRO A 3 -3.66 47.53 -4.60
N PRO A 4 -4.26 46.85 -3.60
CA PRO A 4 -3.73 45.61 -3.07
C PRO A 4 -3.82 44.50 -4.14
N SER A 5 -2.67 43.98 -4.54
CA SER A 5 -2.56 42.78 -5.38
C SER A 5 -3.19 41.60 -4.64
N ILE A 6 -4.41 41.24 -5.00
CA ILE A 6 -5.11 40.09 -4.44
C ILE A 6 -4.51 38.82 -5.03
N SER A 7 -4.03 37.98 -4.10
CA SER A 7 -4.02 36.52 -4.13
C SER A 7 -3.33 35.85 -5.32
N THR A 8 -2.06 35.50 -5.12
CA THR A 8 -1.38 34.42 -5.83
C THR A 8 -2.23 33.16 -5.77
N ALA A 9 -2.93 32.85 -6.87
CA ALA A 9 -3.48 31.52 -7.10
C ALA A 9 -2.30 30.54 -7.09
N ALA A 10 -2.19 29.75 -6.01
CA ALA A 10 -1.21 28.70 -5.90
C ALA A 10 -1.49 27.68 -7.02
N ALA A 11 -0.70 27.76 -8.10
CA ALA A 11 -0.60 26.70 -9.09
C ALA A 11 -0.34 25.39 -8.34
N LEU A 12 -1.12 24.35 -8.63
CA LEU A 12 -0.98 23.04 -8.00
C LEU A 12 0.50 22.61 -8.03
N PRO A 13 1.12 22.30 -6.88
CA PRO A 13 2.52 21.93 -6.84
C PRO A 13 2.76 20.66 -7.65
N ALA A 14 3.90 20.61 -8.33
CA ALA A 14 4.32 19.43 -9.06
C ALA A 14 4.43 18.22 -8.10
N PRO A 15 4.06 17.00 -8.54
CA PRO A 15 4.10 15.83 -7.68
C PRO A 15 5.52 15.50 -7.24
N ASN A 16 5.72 15.31 -5.93
CA ASN A 16 7.03 15.03 -5.36
C ASN A 16 7.60 13.69 -5.90
N PRO A 17 8.75 13.69 -6.58
CA PRO A 17 9.30 12.49 -7.22
C PRO A 17 9.70 11.41 -6.22
N GLN A 18 10.12 11.79 -5.01
CA GLN A 18 10.53 10.85 -3.95
C GLN A 18 9.32 10.07 -3.41
N LEU A 19 8.22 10.77 -3.14
CA LEU A 19 6.97 10.13 -2.70
C LEU A 19 6.41 9.23 -3.78
N ARG A 20 6.48 9.64 -5.05
CA ARG A 20 6.07 8.80 -6.19
C ARG A 20 6.86 7.50 -6.25
N ALA A 21 8.18 7.55 -6.03
CA ALA A 21 9.02 6.35 -6.00
C ALA A 21 8.61 5.39 -4.86
N GLN A 22 8.30 5.92 -3.68
CA GLN A 22 7.83 5.13 -2.53
C GLN A 22 6.48 4.44 -2.81
N VAL A 23 5.52 5.17 -3.39
CA VAL A 23 4.21 4.61 -3.80
C VAL A 23 4.40 3.44 -4.76
N VAL A 24 5.27 3.60 -5.77
CA VAL A 24 5.57 2.54 -6.74
C VAL A 24 6.24 1.34 -6.07
N ALA A 25 7.15 1.57 -5.13
CA ALA A 25 7.82 0.50 -4.39
C ALA A 25 6.83 -0.33 -3.58
N ILE A 26 5.95 0.32 -2.80
CA ILE A 26 4.92 -0.38 -2.00
C ILE A 26 3.93 -1.13 -2.90
N TYR A 27 3.51 -0.54 -4.02
CA TYR A 27 2.64 -1.21 -4.97
C TYR A 27 3.25 -2.53 -5.48
N LYS A 28 4.54 -2.52 -5.83
CA LYS A 28 5.27 -3.73 -6.26
C LYS A 28 5.38 -4.75 -5.13
N GLN A 29 5.64 -4.31 -3.89
CA GLN A 29 5.71 -5.19 -2.72
C GLN A 29 4.37 -5.88 -2.45
N LEU A 30 3.27 -5.13 -2.46
CA LEU A 30 1.92 -5.69 -2.25
C LEU A 30 1.53 -6.68 -3.35
N LEU A 31 1.89 -6.42 -4.61
CA LEU A 31 1.69 -7.38 -5.70
C LEU A 31 2.51 -8.66 -5.52
N TYR A 32 3.75 -8.55 -5.00
CA TYR A 32 4.59 -9.71 -4.73
C TYR A 32 3.97 -10.58 -3.64
N LEU A 33 3.56 -9.98 -2.51
CA LEU A 33 2.88 -10.69 -1.42
C LEU A 33 1.53 -11.30 -1.86
N GLY A 34 0.82 -10.61 -2.76
CA GLY A 34 -0.45 -11.09 -3.30
C GLY A 34 -0.34 -12.39 -4.11
N ARG A 35 0.84 -12.80 -4.57
CA ARG A 35 1.03 -14.04 -5.36
C ARG A 35 0.70 -15.29 -4.56
N GLU A 36 1.04 -15.31 -3.28
CA GLU A 36 0.80 -16.45 -2.37
C GLU A 36 -0.58 -16.38 -1.70
N TYR A 37 -1.43 -15.42 -2.09
CA TYR A 37 -2.72 -15.22 -1.47
C TYR A 37 -3.68 -16.38 -1.77
N PRO A 38 -4.31 -17.01 -0.75
CA PRO A 38 -5.09 -18.23 -0.95
C PRO A 38 -6.38 -18.05 -1.77
N GLN A 39 -6.89 -16.82 -1.89
CA GLN A 39 -8.20 -16.54 -2.50
C GLN A 39 -8.13 -16.30 -4.03
N GLY A 40 -7.17 -16.90 -4.72
CA GLY A 40 -6.92 -16.70 -6.16
C GLY A 40 -5.68 -15.86 -6.48
N GLY A 41 -4.75 -15.74 -5.53
CA GLY A 41 -3.43 -15.17 -5.75
C GLY A 41 -3.45 -13.78 -6.38
N LEU A 42 -2.68 -13.64 -7.45
CA LEU A 42 -2.42 -12.36 -8.09
C LEU A 42 -3.64 -11.79 -8.81
N ASP A 43 -4.49 -12.65 -9.39
CA ASP A 43 -5.66 -12.23 -10.17
C ASP A 43 -6.77 -11.65 -9.29
N TYR A 44 -6.83 -12.08 -8.03
CA TYR A 44 -7.74 -11.51 -7.05
C TYR A 44 -7.23 -10.16 -6.50
N VAL A 45 -5.93 -10.09 -6.18
CA VAL A 45 -5.34 -8.91 -5.51
C VAL A 45 -5.09 -7.76 -6.49
N ARG A 46 -4.62 -8.04 -7.71
CA ARG A 46 -4.31 -7.02 -8.73
C ARG A 46 -5.43 -6.00 -8.96
N PRO A 47 -6.66 -6.39 -9.33
CA PRO A 47 -7.71 -5.42 -9.65
C PRO A 47 -8.13 -4.60 -8.43
N ARG A 48 -8.11 -5.20 -7.23
CA ARG A 48 -8.43 -4.50 -5.97
C ARG A 48 -7.37 -3.46 -5.63
N LEU A 49 -6.10 -3.85 -5.73
CA LEU A 49 -4.96 -2.98 -5.48
C LEU A 49 -4.95 -1.83 -6.48
N HIS A 50 -5.10 -2.14 -7.77
CA HIS A 50 -5.14 -1.11 -8.81
C HIS A 50 -6.26 -0.09 -8.58
N ARG A 51 -7.49 -0.55 -8.27
CA ARG A 51 -8.62 0.34 -7.95
C ARG A 51 -8.32 1.26 -6.76
N ALA A 52 -7.74 0.72 -5.67
CA ALA A 52 -7.42 1.52 -4.49
C ALA A 52 -6.36 2.60 -4.76
N PHE A 53 -5.34 2.28 -5.55
CA PHE A 53 -4.30 3.26 -5.92
C PHE A 53 -4.82 4.28 -6.93
N MET A 54 -5.66 3.87 -7.89
CA MET A 54 -6.28 4.78 -8.87
C MET A 54 -7.25 5.74 -8.20
N ALA A 55 -8.02 5.30 -7.20
CA ALA A 55 -8.91 6.18 -6.43
C ALA A 55 -8.17 7.37 -5.81
N ASN A 56 -6.89 7.19 -5.44
CA ASN A 56 -6.06 8.21 -4.82
C ASN A 56 -5.06 8.88 -5.79
N ALA A 57 -5.12 8.57 -7.10
CA ALA A 57 -4.15 9.08 -8.07
C ALA A 57 -4.22 10.60 -8.31
N HIS A 58 -5.32 11.23 -7.92
CA HIS A 58 -5.54 12.67 -8.03
C HIS A 58 -4.94 13.47 -6.86
N LEU A 59 -4.50 12.80 -5.78
CA LEU A 59 -3.91 13.46 -4.62
C LEU A 59 -2.59 14.15 -5.02
N ARG A 60 -2.49 15.45 -4.72
CA ARG A 60 -1.30 16.28 -4.96
C ARG A 60 -0.67 16.81 -3.68
N ASP A 61 -1.33 16.62 -2.55
CA ASP A 61 -0.80 17.01 -1.25
C ASP A 61 0.19 15.96 -0.73
N ASP A 62 1.38 16.42 -0.36
CA ASP A 62 2.47 15.57 0.12
C ASP A 62 2.12 14.87 1.44
N GLU A 63 1.36 15.53 2.31
CA GLU A 63 0.94 14.93 3.58
C GLU A 63 -0.09 13.82 3.37
N ALA A 64 -1.12 14.08 2.55
CA ALA A 64 -2.08 13.06 2.15
C ALA A 64 -1.42 11.84 1.48
N ILE A 65 -0.40 12.07 0.63
CA ILE A 65 0.36 10.98 0.01
C ILE A 65 1.11 10.16 1.07
N ARG A 66 1.78 10.81 2.04
CA ARG A 66 2.46 10.11 3.15
C ARG A 66 1.49 9.28 3.99
N GLN A 67 0.30 9.79 4.27
CA GLN A 67 -0.74 9.03 4.98
C GLN A 67 -1.19 7.81 4.17
N GLY A 68 -1.36 7.96 2.86
CA GLY A 68 -1.67 6.85 1.96
C GLY A 68 -0.57 5.77 1.94
N ILE A 69 0.70 6.19 1.91
CA ILE A 69 1.88 5.31 2.02
C ILE A 69 1.84 4.54 3.34
N ALA A 70 1.66 5.23 4.48
CA ALA A 70 1.59 4.61 5.80
C ALA A 70 0.46 3.58 5.91
N ARG A 71 -0.71 3.88 5.33
CA ARG A 71 -1.84 2.94 5.27
C ARG A 71 -1.49 1.70 4.45
N ALA A 72 -0.83 1.87 3.31
CA ALA A 72 -0.41 0.75 2.47
C ALA A 72 0.66 -0.11 3.16
N GLU A 73 1.57 0.48 3.92
CA GLU A 73 2.53 -0.28 4.75
C GLU A 73 1.86 -1.07 5.86
N PHE A 74 0.84 -0.51 6.50
CA PHE A 74 0.06 -1.24 7.50
C PHE A 74 -0.59 -2.50 6.91
N VAL A 75 -1.25 -2.35 5.77
CA VAL A 75 -1.86 -3.47 5.03
C VAL A 75 -0.80 -4.51 4.63
N ARG A 76 0.40 -4.06 4.22
CA ARG A 76 1.52 -4.97 3.92
C ARG A 76 1.86 -5.85 5.12
N LYS A 77 2.04 -5.25 6.29
CA LYS A 77 2.37 -5.94 7.54
C LYS A 77 1.27 -6.91 7.98
N GLU A 78 0.00 -6.55 7.79
CA GLU A 78 -1.12 -7.46 8.08
C GLU A 78 -1.08 -8.71 7.20
N ILE A 79 -0.83 -8.55 5.90
CA ILE A 79 -0.72 -9.69 4.97
C ILE A 79 0.47 -10.58 5.33
N GLU A 80 1.63 -9.99 5.66
CA GLU A 80 2.81 -10.73 6.14
C GLU A 80 2.48 -11.51 7.43
N ALA A 81 1.82 -10.88 8.40
CA ALA A 81 1.44 -11.54 9.66
C ALA A 81 0.48 -12.73 9.42
N LEU A 82 -0.50 -12.58 8.53
CA LEU A 82 -1.40 -13.66 8.14
C LEU A 82 -0.65 -14.82 7.47
N TYR A 83 0.35 -14.51 6.64
CA TYR A 83 1.21 -15.51 6.02
C TYR A 83 2.00 -16.30 7.08
N TYR A 84 2.66 -15.61 8.02
CA TYR A 84 3.38 -16.25 9.12
C TYR A 84 2.47 -17.10 10.00
N LEU A 85 1.26 -16.62 10.31
CA LEU A 85 0.29 -17.37 11.11
C LEU A 85 -0.13 -18.67 10.42
N LYS A 86 -0.38 -18.65 9.11
CA LYS A 86 -0.70 -19.85 8.32
C LYS A 86 0.46 -20.86 8.35
N ARG A 87 1.69 -20.38 8.16
CA ARG A 87 2.89 -21.21 8.19
C ARG A 87 3.09 -21.84 9.57
N TYR A 88 2.94 -21.06 10.64
CA TYR A 88 3.01 -21.54 12.01
C TYR A 88 1.94 -22.60 12.31
N ARG A 89 0.68 -22.39 11.90
CA ARG A 89 -0.40 -23.39 12.05
C ARG A 89 -0.05 -24.71 11.37
N THR A 90 0.50 -24.64 10.15
CA THR A 90 0.94 -25.83 9.40
C THR A 90 2.08 -26.56 10.10
N LEU A 91 3.08 -25.82 10.57
CA LEU A 91 4.23 -26.37 11.30
C LEU A 91 3.79 -27.03 12.61
N ARG A 92 2.96 -26.35 13.40
CA ARG A 92 2.44 -26.87 14.67
C ARG A 92 1.66 -28.16 14.49
N LYS A 93 0.87 -28.29 13.42
CA LYS A 93 0.15 -29.55 13.13
C LYS A 93 1.12 -30.71 12.89
N ARG A 94 2.15 -30.50 12.08
CA ARG A 94 3.12 -31.55 11.70
C ARG A 94 4.00 -32.02 12.86
N TYR A 95 4.42 -31.10 13.72
CA TYR A 95 5.34 -31.40 14.83
C TYR A 95 4.65 -31.59 16.18
N GLY A 96 3.44 -31.06 16.37
CA GLY A 96 2.67 -31.26 17.61
C GLY A 96 1.98 -32.62 17.70
N GLU A 97 1.74 -33.28 16.56
CA GLU A 97 1.18 -34.65 16.50
C GLU A 97 2.25 -35.74 16.78
N GLN A 98 3.55 -35.41 16.75
CA GLN A 98 4.66 -36.36 16.96
C GLN A 98 5.18 -36.40 18.42
N SER A 99 4.54 -35.70 19.35
CA SER A 99 5.00 -35.59 20.76
C SER A 99 3.98 -36.13 21.77
N GLN A 100 3.12 -37.07 21.36
CA GLN A 100 2.23 -37.84 22.24
C GLN A 100 2.30 -39.33 21.90
#